data_AF-A0A182EMI6-F1
#
_entry.id   AF-A0A182EMI6-F1
#
_cell.length_a   1.000
_cell.length_b   1.000
_cell.length_c   1.000
_cell.angle_alpha   90.00
_cell.angle_beta   90.00
_cell.angle_gamma   90.00
#
_symmetry.space_group_name_H-M   'P 1'
#
loop_
_entity.id
_entity.type
_entity.pdbx_description
1 polymer ?
#
loop_
_entity_poly.entity_id
_entity_poly.type
_entity_poly.pdbx_seq_one_letter_code
_entity_poly.pdbx_strand_id
1 'polypeptide(L)'
;MAADETKFKDLEYRILNLDFDARKFTELENLQIIGRLQEVGRIVSKHLDNESLMKYITRFQKQQNRLKSAMEAIEKNQSKKLRNLVDNDLIEARDARHGRAAIHYAATQKNAIYDTLIDCGANGLLADKIGITAVQYREDPNAVVPSPLLSSTGDDNLTFKHYSLDENIYDPDGDIKQLEKVFLDGRRYLLADKNSNDNATQQFLDGLPKYQVKKIDLIHKAAEEGDIDQLMMLIDTEKLSIARDRF
;
A
#
# COMPACT_ATOMS: atom_id res chain seq x y z
N MET A 1 -17.42 -3.04 -23.98
CA MET A 1 -17.47 -1.83 -23.12
C MET A 1 -18.50 -1.96 -22.01
N ALA A 2 -19.77 -2.27 -22.28
CA ALA A 2 -20.82 -2.34 -21.24
C ALA A 2 -20.61 -3.41 -20.14
N ALA A 3 -20.03 -4.57 -20.48
CA ALA A 3 -19.83 -5.66 -19.52
C ALA A 3 -18.73 -5.37 -18.47
N ASP A 4 -17.73 -4.56 -18.83
CA ASP A 4 -16.61 -4.22 -17.94
C ASP A 4 -17.01 -3.12 -16.95
N GLU A 5 -17.80 -2.15 -17.43
CA GLU A 5 -18.36 -1.08 -16.60
C GLU A 5 -19.37 -1.62 -15.57
N THR A 6 -20.15 -2.64 -15.94
CA THR A 6 -21.10 -3.29 -15.02
C THR A 6 -20.37 -4.03 -13.89
N LYS A 7 -19.26 -4.72 -14.21
CA LYS A 7 -18.42 -5.40 -13.21
C LYS A 7 -17.70 -4.42 -12.27
N PHE A 8 -17.31 -3.26 -12.79
CA PHE A 8 -16.70 -2.21 -11.98
C PHE A 8 -17.70 -1.61 -10.97
N LYS A 9 -18.94 -1.34 -11.41
CA LYS A 9 -20.01 -0.84 -10.53
C LYS A 9 -20.39 -1.85 -9.44
N ASP A 10 -20.41 -3.14 -9.76
CA ASP A 10 -20.60 -4.21 -8.78
C ASP A 10 -19.49 -4.25 -7.73
N LEU A 11 -18.23 -4.12 -8.16
CA LEU A 11 -17.10 -4.05 -7.24
C LEU A 11 -17.16 -2.79 -6.35
N GLU A 12 -17.49 -1.64 -6.93
CA GLU A 12 -17.66 -0.38 -6.20
C GLU A 12 -18.74 -0.51 -5.11
N TYR A 13 -19.90 -1.09 -5.44
CA TYR A 13 -20.95 -1.37 -4.46
C TYR A 13 -20.47 -2.31 -3.35
N ARG A 14 -19.71 -3.37 -3.69
CA ARG A 14 -19.16 -4.30 -2.70
C ARG A 14 -18.17 -3.63 -1.75
N ILE A 15 -17.28 -2.78 -2.26
CA ILE A 15 -16.28 -2.07 -1.44
C ILE A 15 -16.94 -1.06 -0.50
N LEU A 16 -17.96 -0.34 -0.98
CA LEU A 16 -18.67 0.66 -0.17
C LEU A 16 -19.59 0.06 0.91
N ASN A 17 -19.98 -1.21 0.76
CA ASN A 17 -20.79 -1.95 1.74
C ASN A 17 -19.97 -2.94 2.58
N LEU A 18 -18.65 -2.79 2.61
CA LEU A 18 -17.82 -3.54 3.55
C LEU A 18 -18.14 -3.13 4.99
N ASP A 19 -18.01 -4.08 5.91
CA ASP A 19 -17.93 -3.76 7.33
C ASP A 19 -16.59 -3.07 7.60
N PHE A 20 -16.61 -1.74 7.65
CA PHE A 20 -15.41 -0.96 7.92
C PHE A 20 -14.88 -1.18 9.33
N ASP A 21 -15.64 -1.75 10.27
CA ASP A 21 -15.13 -2.04 11.63
C ASP A 21 -14.57 -3.46 11.76
N ALA A 22 -14.62 -4.26 10.69
CA ALA A 22 -14.07 -5.60 10.66
C ALA A 22 -12.57 -5.60 10.99
N ARG A 23 -12.15 -6.56 11.83
CA ARG A 23 -10.74 -6.81 12.15
C ARG A 23 -10.00 -7.54 11.04
N LYS A 24 -10.73 -8.33 10.25
CA LYS A 24 -10.19 -9.13 9.14
C LYS A 24 -10.50 -8.44 7.82
N PHE A 25 -9.52 -8.43 6.92
CA PHE A 25 -9.61 -7.77 5.63
C PHE A 25 -9.89 -8.74 4.49
N THR A 26 -10.68 -9.78 4.74
CA THR A 26 -10.84 -10.96 3.85
C THR A 26 -11.17 -10.58 2.41
N GLU A 27 -12.09 -9.63 2.19
CA GLU A 27 -12.43 -9.17 0.84
C GLU A 27 -11.26 -8.47 0.14
N LEU A 28 -10.51 -7.62 0.86
CA LEU A 28 -9.34 -6.94 0.30
C LEU A 28 -8.18 -7.90 0.06
N GLU A 29 -7.96 -8.87 0.95
CA GLU A 29 -6.98 -9.95 0.78
C GLU A 29 -7.31 -10.80 -0.45
N ASN A 30 -8.58 -11.18 -0.63
CA ASN A 30 -9.03 -11.93 -1.80
C ASN A 30 -8.83 -11.13 -3.09
N LEU A 31 -9.22 -9.86 -3.12
CA LEU A 31 -9.02 -8.98 -4.26
C LEU A 31 -7.54 -8.78 -4.58
N GLN A 32 -6.70 -8.72 -3.56
CA GLN A 32 -5.25 -8.66 -3.70
C GLN A 32 -4.69 -9.95 -4.31
N ILE A 33 -5.12 -11.13 -3.83
CA ILE A 33 -4.70 -12.45 -4.33
C ILE A 33 -5.11 -12.65 -5.81
N ILE A 34 -6.24 -12.08 -6.22
CA ILE A 34 -6.77 -12.13 -7.59
C ILE A 34 -6.11 -11.03 -8.47
N GLY A 35 -5.36 -10.09 -7.89
CA GLY A 35 -4.67 -9.02 -8.63
C GLY A 35 -5.55 -7.82 -8.99
N ARG A 36 -6.72 -7.67 -8.35
CA ARG A 36 -7.69 -6.59 -8.61
C ARG A 36 -7.53 -5.38 -7.70
N LEU A 37 -6.41 -5.28 -6.98
CA LEU A 37 -6.16 -4.18 -6.04
C LEU A 37 -6.12 -2.81 -6.73
N GLN A 38 -5.73 -2.76 -8.01
CA GLN A 38 -5.75 -1.52 -8.79
C GLN A 38 -7.17 -0.95 -8.95
N GLU A 39 -8.17 -1.82 -9.11
CA GLU A 39 -9.57 -1.41 -9.21
C GLU A 39 -10.08 -0.86 -7.87
N VAL A 40 -9.69 -1.49 -6.76
CA VAL A 40 -9.96 -0.98 -5.40
C VAL A 40 -9.36 0.41 -5.22
N GLY A 41 -8.13 0.61 -5.65
CA GLY A 41 -7.48 1.93 -5.63
C GLY A 41 -8.27 3.00 -6.39
N ARG A 42 -8.75 2.68 -7.59
CA ARG A 42 -9.60 3.59 -8.38
C ARG A 42 -10.92 3.91 -7.67
N ILE A 43 -11.53 2.94 -7.00
CA ILE A 43 -12.77 3.14 -6.22
C ILE A 43 -12.48 4.06 -5.04
N VAL A 44 -11.48 3.74 -4.23
CA VAL A 44 -11.10 4.55 -3.05
C VAL A 44 -10.83 6.00 -3.46
N SER A 45 -10.21 6.23 -4.61
CA SER A 45 -9.95 7.57 -5.15
C SER A 45 -11.18 8.39 -5.51
N LYS A 46 -12.31 7.73 -5.79
CA LYS A 46 -13.58 8.40 -6.07
C LYS A 46 -14.32 8.76 -4.78
N HIS A 47 -14.01 8.09 -3.67
CA HIS A 47 -14.71 8.18 -2.39
C HIS A 47 -13.77 8.60 -1.26
N LEU A 48 -12.94 9.62 -1.52
CA LEU A 48 -11.97 10.16 -0.56
C LEU A 48 -12.64 10.85 0.64
N ASP A 49 -13.86 11.30 0.45
CA ASP A 49 -14.74 11.88 1.46
C ASP A 49 -15.26 10.84 2.48
N ASN A 50 -15.19 9.55 2.14
CA ASN A 50 -15.61 8.48 3.05
C ASN A 50 -14.53 8.15 4.08
N GLU A 51 -14.54 8.86 5.21
CA GLU A 51 -13.58 8.70 6.30
C GLU A 51 -13.50 7.25 6.85
N SER A 52 -14.61 6.51 6.82
CA SER A 52 -14.66 5.13 7.33
C SER A 52 -13.95 4.16 6.39
N LEU A 53 -14.21 4.27 5.09
CA LEU A 53 -13.48 3.52 4.06
C LEU A 53 -11.99 3.83 4.13
N MET A 54 -11.64 5.11 4.27
CA MET A 54 -10.26 5.58 4.38
C MET A 54 -9.54 4.92 5.57
N LYS A 55 -10.12 5.01 6.77
CA LYS A 55 -9.58 4.35 7.97
C LYS A 55 -9.47 2.83 7.82
N TYR A 56 -10.40 2.20 7.11
CA TYR A 56 -10.35 0.77 6.82
C TYR A 56 -9.17 0.41 5.90
N ILE A 57 -8.97 1.17 4.82
CA ILE A 57 -7.85 1.00 3.89
C ILE A 57 -6.51 1.25 4.60
N THR A 58 -6.41 2.29 5.42
CA THR A 58 -5.22 2.59 6.25
C THR A 58 -4.85 1.41 7.15
N ARG A 59 -5.83 0.85 7.88
CA ARG A 59 -5.58 -0.30 8.76
C ARG A 59 -5.12 -1.53 7.95
N PHE A 60 -5.72 -1.78 6.79
CA PHE A 60 -5.29 -2.86 5.91
C PHE A 60 -3.83 -2.68 5.44
N GLN A 61 -3.46 -1.48 5.03
CA GLN A 61 -2.08 -1.18 4.60
C GLN A 61 -1.08 -1.36 5.75
N LYS A 62 -1.43 -0.88 6.95
CA LYS A 62 -0.62 -1.10 8.16
C LYS A 62 -0.42 -2.58 8.41
N GLN A 63 -1.46 -3.39 8.23
CA GLN A 63 -1.40 -4.84 8.37
C GLN A 63 -0.46 -5.48 7.35
N GLN A 64 -0.53 -5.07 6.07
CA GLN A 64 0.38 -5.54 5.03
C GLN A 64 1.86 -5.18 5.32
N ASN A 65 2.12 -3.97 5.79
CA ASN A 65 3.49 -3.53 6.13
C ASN A 65 4.06 -4.30 7.33
N ARG A 66 3.21 -4.59 8.33
CA ARG A 66 3.58 -5.45 9.45
C ARG A 66 3.86 -6.88 8.99
N LEU A 67 3.07 -7.40 8.05
CA LEU A 67 3.26 -8.75 7.51
C LEU A 67 4.58 -8.85 6.76
N LYS A 68 4.92 -7.86 5.94
CA LYS A 68 6.23 -7.75 5.30
C LYS A 68 7.37 -7.72 6.32
N SER A 69 7.23 -6.91 7.38
CA SER A 69 8.23 -6.84 8.45
C SER A 69 8.40 -8.17 9.19
N ALA A 70 7.31 -8.93 9.37
CA ALA A 70 7.34 -10.26 9.95
C ALA A 70 8.04 -11.26 9.02
N MET A 71 7.78 -11.20 7.71
CA MET A 71 8.48 -12.02 6.70
C MET A 71 9.98 -11.77 6.69
N GLU A 72 10.41 -10.50 6.77
CA GLU A 72 11.84 -10.16 6.91
C GLU A 72 12.45 -10.72 8.19
N ALA A 73 11.71 -10.69 9.31
CA ALA A 73 12.16 -11.27 10.57
C ALA A 73 12.30 -12.79 10.48
N ILE A 74 11.41 -13.47 9.74
CA ILE A 74 11.45 -14.90 9.48
C ILE A 74 12.70 -15.25 8.66
N GLU A 75 12.97 -14.56 7.56
CA GLU A 75 14.17 -14.79 6.74
C GLU A 75 15.47 -14.55 7.52
N LYS A 76 15.50 -13.52 8.38
CA LYS A 76 16.67 -13.18 9.20
C LYS A 76 16.76 -14.00 10.50
N ASN A 77 15.87 -14.96 10.71
CA ASN A 77 15.79 -15.79 11.92
C ASN A 77 15.70 -14.99 13.24
N GLN A 78 14.92 -13.89 13.23
CA GLN A 78 14.77 -12.96 14.35
C GLN A 78 13.50 -13.27 15.18
N SER A 79 13.49 -14.38 15.91
CA SER A 79 12.33 -14.86 16.69
C SER A 79 11.78 -13.85 17.71
N LYS A 80 12.65 -13.09 18.38
CA LYS A 80 12.25 -12.03 19.34
C LYS A 80 11.49 -10.90 18.65
N LYS A 81 11.98 -10.43 17.50
CA LYS A 81 11.33 -9.38 16.71
C LYS A 81 9.99 -9.89 16.17
N LEU A 82 9.96 -11.13 15.70
CA LEU A 82 8.74 -11.77 15.22
C LEU A 82 7.66 -11.85 16.32
N ARG A 83 8.02 -12.27 17.53
CA ARG A 83 7.08 -12.33 18.67
C ARG A 83 6.46 -10.98 19.02
N ASN A 84 7.20 -9.89 18.85
CA ASN A 84 6.68 -8.54 19.09
C ASN A 84 5.78 -8.03 17.96
N LEU A 85 5.92 -8.57 16.75
CA LEU A 85 5.15 -8.17 15.58
C LEU A 85 3.84 -8.96 15.45
N VAL A 86 3.87 -10.24 15.80
CA VAL A 86 2.77 -11.19 15.66
C VAL A 86 1.73 -10.97 16.77
N ASP A 87 0.58 -10.44 16.38
CA ASP A 87 -0.66 -10.45 17.15
C ASP A 87 -1.70 -11.36 16.47
N ASN A 88 -2.86 -11.54 17.12
CA ASN A 88 -3.95 -12.37 16.60
C ASN A 88 -4.42 -11.94 15.20
N ASP A 89 -4.28 -10.66 14.85
CA ASP A 89 -4.69 -10.16 13.53
C ASP A 89 -3.61 -10.45 12.47
N LEU A 90 -2.32 -10.39 12.83
CA LEU A 90 -1.18 -10.63 11.93
C LEU A 90 -0.86 -12.09 11.69
N ILE A 91 -1.17 -12.96 12.64
CA ILE A 91 -0.75 -14.35 12.58
C ILE A 91 -1.42 -15.13 11.44
N GLU A 92 -2.63 -14.74 11.05
CA GLU A 92 -3.39 -15.31 9.93
C GLU A 92 -3.33 -14.46 8.66
N ALA A 93 -2.70 -13.29 8.69
CA ALA A 93 -2.64 -12.38 7.55
C ALA A 93 -1.90 -13.03 6.37
N ARG A 94 -2.41 -12.82 5.15
CA ARG A 94 -1.95 -13.53 3.95
C ARG A 94 -1.25 -12.60 2.96
N ASP A 95 -0.23 -13.12 2.30
CA ASP A 95 0.48 -12.38 1.26
C ASP A 95 -0.32 -12.26 -0.05
N ALA A 96 0.03 -11.22 -0.82
CA ALA A 96 -0.61 -10.89 -2.09
C ALA A 96 -0.45 -11.96 -3.18
N ARG A 97 0.72 -12.59 -3.23
CA ARG A 97 1.17 -13.35 -4.40
C ARG A 97 0.72 -14.79 -4.29
N HIS A 98 0.83 -15.36 -3.10
CA HIS A 98 0.63 -16.78 -2.88
C HIS A 98 -0.46 -17.09 -1.85
N GLY A 99 -1.07 -16.07 -1.21
CA GLY A 99 -2.05 -16.28 -0.15
C GLY A 99 -1.45 -17.01 1.06
N ARG A 100 -0.15 -16.86 1.31
CA ARG A 100 0.61 -17.50 2.37
C ARG A 100 0.70 -16.59 3.59
N ALA A 101 0.41 -17.15 4.75
CA ALA A 101 0.71 -16.55 6.04
C ALA A 101 2.16 -16.82 6.47
N ALA A 102 2.63 -16.09 7.49
CA ALA A 102 3.95 -16.24 8.10
C ALA A 102 4.36 -17.71 8.37
N ILE A 103 3.40 -18.53 8.83
CA ILE A 103 3.63 -19.94 9.16
C ILE A 103 4.03 -20.80 7.95
N HIS A 104 3.56 -20.47 6.74
CA HIS A 104 3.94 -21.20 5.52
C HIS A 104 5.43 -21.00 5.21
N TYR A 105 5.93 -19.76 5.36
CA TYR A 105 7.34 -19.44 5.14
C TYR A 105 8.27 -20.04 6.19
N ALA A 106 7.77 -20.20 7.42
CA ALA A 106 8.51 -20.85 8.49
C ALA A 106 8.54 -22.38 8.34
N ALA A 107 7.57 -22.99 7.63
CA ALA A 107 7.40 -24.44 7.55
C ALA A 107 8.59 -25.18 6.96
N THR A 108 9.23 -24.61 5.93
CA THR A 108 10.39 -25.22 5.27
C THR A 108 11.72 -24.84 5.94
N GLN A 109 11.68 -24.05 7.02
CA GLN A 109 12.89 -23.65 7.73
C GLN A 109 13.25 -24.66 8.82
N LYS A 110 14.56 -24.88 9.00
CA LYS A 110 15.09 -25.80 10.03
C LYS A 110 15.19 -25.16 11.42
N ASN A 111 14.72 -23.93 11.59
CA ASN A 111 14.80 -23.18 12.85
C ASN A 111 13.51 -23.33 13.68
N ALA A 112 13.52 -22.79 14.90
CA ALA A 112 12.39 -22.86 15.83
C ALA A 112 11.29 -21.81 15.54
N ILE A 113 11.32 -21.12 14.39
CA ILE A 113 10.36 -20.05 14.08
C ILE A 113 8.96 -20.63 13.88
N TYR A 114 8.83 -21.78 13.20
CA TYR A 114 7.54 -22.41 13.01
C TYR A 114 6.88 -22.73 14.35
N ASP A 115 7.63 -23.35 15.26
CA ASP A 115 7.13 -23.71 16.58
C ASP A 115 6.76 -22.46 17.40
N THR A 116 7.56 -21.39 17.27
CA THR A 116 7.24 -20.08 17.88
C THR A 116 5.92 -19.50 17.35
N LEU A 117 5.64 -19.64 16.05
CA LEU A 117 4.38 -19.16 15.46
C LEU A 117 3.19 -19.99 15.95
N ILE A 118 3.33 -21.32 16.06
CA ILE A 118 2.31 -22.19 16.67
C ILE A 118 2.04 -21.78 18.12
N ASP A 119 3.07 -21.53 18.92
CA ASP A 119 2.94 -21.06 20.31
C ASP A 119 2.22 -19.71 20.40
N CYS A 120 2.37 -18.85 19.39
CA CYS A 120 1.65 -17.58 19.27
C CYS A 120 0.19 -17.73 18.79
N GLY A 121 -0.27 -18.96 18.49
CA GLY A 121 -1.63 -19.25 18.04
C GLY A 121 -1.81 -19.38 16.52
N ALA A 122 -0.73 -19.58 15.76
CA ALA A 122 -0.82 -19.71 14.32
C ALA A 122 -1.54 -21.00 13.93
N ASN A 123 -2.43 -20.91 12.94
CA ASN A 123 -3.12 -22.08 12.42
C ASN A 123 -2.26 -22.78 11.34
N GLY A 124 -1.65 -23.92 11.69
CA GLY A 124 -0.88 -24.74 10.75
C GLY A 124 -1.71 -25.37 9.61
N LEU A 125 -3.04 -25.43 9.77
CA LEU A 125 -3.98 -25.96 8.77
C LEU A 125 -4.51 -24.89 7.81
N LEU A 126 -4.12 -23.63 7.99
CA LEU A 126 -4.44 -22.57 7.04
C LEU A 126 -3.82 -22.94 5.68
N ALA A 127 -4.63 -22.98 4.64
CA ALA A 127 -4.20 -23.31 3.29
C ALA A 127 -3.84 -22.05 2.50
N ASP A 128 -2.80 -22.14 1.67
CA ASP A 128 -2.41 -21.08 0.75
C ASP A 128 -3.29 -21.01 -0.51
N LYS A 129 -2.91 -20.21 -1.52
CA LYS A 129 -3.68 -20.06 -2.77
C LYS A 129 -3.80 -21.37 -3.57
N ILE A 130 -2.82 -22.27 -3.46
CA ILE A 130 -2.81 -23.56 -4.15
C ILE A 130 -3.41 -24.69 -3.30
N GLY A 131 -3.91 -24.37 -2.10
CA GLY A 131 -4.56 -25.32 -1.21
C GLY A 131 -3.58 -26.11 -0.33
N ILE A 132 -2.31 -25.73 -0.28
CA ILE A 132 -1.29 -26.41 0.52
C ILE A 132 -1.19 -25.72 1.88
N THR A 133 -1.23 -26.52 2.94
CA THR A 133 -1.13 -26.05 4.33
C THR A 133 0.31 -25.97 4.79
N ALA A 134 0.57 -25.17 5.82
CA ALA A 134 1.90 -25.06 6.40
C ALA A 134 2.40 -26.39 7.02
N VAL A 135 1.51 -27.22 7.55
CA VAL A 135 1.86 -28.58 8.02
C VAL A 135 2.34 -29.44 6.85
N GLN A 136 1.63 -29.44 5.73
CA GLN A 136 2.02 -30.21 4.54
C GLN A 136 3.37 -29.76 3.97
N TYR A 137 3.67 -28.46 3.99
CA TYR A 137 4.99 -27.95 3.62
C TYR A 137 6.12 -28.43 4.55
N ARG A 138 5.83 -28.72 5.81
CA ARG A 138 6.82 -29.20 6.79
C ARG A 138 7.04 -30.71 6.70
N GLU A 139 6.00 -31.45 6.32
CA GLU A 139 6.06 -32.91 6.12
C GLU A 139 6.83 -33.31 4.85
N ASP A 140 6.81 -32.47 3.82
CA ASP A 140 7.53 -32.72 2.56
C ASP A 140 8.98 -32.18 2.63
N PRO A 141 10.01 -33.05 2.66
CA PRO A 141 11.41 -32.61 2.69
C PRO A 141 11.88 -31.94 1.38
N ASN A 142 11.13 -32.08 0.29
CA ASN A 142 11.41 -31.43 -0.99
C ASN A 142 10.60 -30.15 -1.19
N ALA A 143 9.69 -29.81 -0.28
CA ALA A 143 8.94 -28.59 -0.36
C ALA A 143 9.86 -27.38 -0.23
N VAL A 144 9.77 -26.47 -1.21
CA VAL A 144 10.45 -25.19 -1.18
C VAL A 144 9.40 -24.10 -1.19
N VAL A 145 9.43 -23.25 -0.16
CA VAL A 145 8.70 -22.00 -0.16
C VAL A 145 9.68 -20.91 -0.59
N PRO A 146 9.53 -20.33 -1.81
CA PRO A 146 10.38 -19.25 -2.27
C PRO A 146 10.38 -18.09 -1.28
N SER A 147 11.53 -17.43 -1.14
CA SER A 147 11.71 -16.33 -0.20
C SER A 147 10.62 -15.28 -0.38
N PRO A 148 9.93 -14.86 0.70
CA PRO A 148 8.91 -13.83 0.63
C PRO A 148 9.46 -12.49 0.12
N LEU A 149 10.78 -12.26 0.23
CA LEU A 149 11.43 -11.06 -0.29
C LEU A 149 11.96 -11.17 -1.73
N LEU A 150 11.91 -12.37 -2.36
CA LEU A 150 12.33 -12.50 -3.76
C LEU A 150 11.28 -11.88 -4.69
N SER A 151 11.49 -10.61 -5.02
CA SER A 151 10.80 -9.90 -6.08
C SER A 151 11.37 -10.32 -7.44
N SER A 152 10.97 -11.47 -7.95
CA SER A 152 11.20 -11.76 -9.37
C SER A 152 10.38 -10.77 -10.20
N THR A 153 11.06 -9.77 -10.77
CA THR A 153 10.68 -8.96 -11.94
C THR A 153 9.27 -8.33 -11.96
N GLY A 154 9.22 -6.99 -11.85
CA GLY A 154 8.17 -6.16 -12.45
C GLY A 154 6.90 -5.87 -11.64
N ASP A 155 6.50 -6.73 -10.71
CA ASP A 155 5.20 -6.63 -10.01
C ASP A 155 5.25 -5.87 -8.68
N ASP A 156 6.12 -4.87 -8.61
CA ASP A 156 6.19 -3.93 -7.49
C ASP A 156 4.99 -2.97 -7.42
N ASN A 157 4.04 -3.10 -8.37
CA ASN A 157 2.82 -2.31 -8.52
C ASN A 157 1.54 -2.95 -7.90
N LEU A 158 1.67 -4.06 -7.17
CA LEU A 158 0.52 -4.82 -6.61
C LEU A 158 0.25 -4.58 -5.12
N THR A 159 1.10 -3.85 -4.42
CA THR A 159 0.75 -3.22 -3.13
C THR A 159 0.06 -1.90 -3.40
N PHE A 160 -0.66 -1.33 -2.43
CA PHE A 160 -1.37 -0.03 -2.50
C PHE A 160 -0.48 1.20 -2.83
N LYS A 161 0.61 1.06 -3.58
CA LYS A 161 1.62 2.09 -3.89
C LYS A 161 1.09 3.33 -4.63
N HIS A 162 -0.19 3.42 -5.00
CA HIS A 162 -0.71 4.58 -5.73
C HIS A 162 -1.93 5.29 -5.17
N TYR A 163 -2.46 4.88 -4.02
CA TYR A 163 -3.47 5.68 -3.30
C TYR A 163 -3.08 5.77 -1.83
N SER A 164 -2.03 6.56 -1.60
CA SER A 164 -1.56 6.94 -0.27
C SER A 164 -2.56 7.94 0.32
N LEU A 165 -3.23 7.50 1.38
CA LEU A 165 -4.36 8.16 2.02
C LEU A 165 -4.19 8.18 3.54
N ASP A 166 -2.94 8.30 4.01
CA ASP A 166 -2.69 8.63 5.40
C ASP A 166 -2.05 10.01 5.53
N GLU A 167 -2.48 10.71 6.57
CA GLU A 167 -1.81 11.87 7.17
C GLU A 167 -0.45 11.52 7.82
N ASN A 168 -0.05 10.24 7.82
CA ASN A 168 1.21 9.74 8.39
C ASN A 168 2.04 8.83 7.46
N ILE A 169 1.77 8.77 6.14
CA ILE A 169 2.52 7.90 5.18
C ILE A 169 3.72 8.59 4.49
N TYR A 170 3.93 9.90 4.62
CA TYR A 170 5.10 10.50 4.01
C TYR A 170 6.28 10.43 4.96
N ASP A 171 7.15 9.45 4.71
CA ASP A 171 8.50 9.44 5.24
C ASP A 171 9.19 10.72 4.74
N PRO A 172 9.46 11.71 5.60
CA PRO A 172 10.23 12.87 5.19
C PRO A 172 11.67 12.48 4.81
N ASP A 173 12.13 11.28 5.16
CA ASP A 173 13.40 10.71 4.68
C ASP A 173 13.21 9.86 3.39
N GLY A 174 12.02 9.88 2.77
CA GLY A 174 11.69 9.19 1.52
C GLY A 174 12.21 9.89 0.25
N ASP A 175 12.09 9.22 -0.90
CA ASP A 175 12.55 9.75 -2.21
C ASP A 175 11.76 11.01 -2.60
N ILE A 176 12.47 12.11 -2.92
CA ILE A 176 11.93 13.41 -3.40
C ILE A 176 10.92 13.22 -4.52
N LYS A 177 11.11 12.23 -5.41
CA LYS A 177 10.16 11.94 -6.50
C LYS A 177 8.77 11.56 -5.99
N GLN A 178 8.70 10.90 -4.84
CA GLN A 178 7.43 10.54 -4.22
C GLN A 178 6.75 11.78 -3.63
N LEU A 179 7.51 12.65 -2.97
CA LEU A 179 7.01 13.92 -2.43
C LEU A 179 6.52 14.86 -3.54
N GLU A 180 7.25 14.93 -4.65
CA GLU A 180 6.85 15.67 -5.86
C GLU A 180 5.52 15.16 -6.41
N LYS A 181 5.34 13.84 -6.49
CA LYS A 181 4.07 13.25 -6.95
C LYS A 181 2.90 13.60 -6.03
N VAL A 182 3.11 13.58 -4.72
CA VAL A 182 2.08 13.93 -3.72
C VAL A 182 1.67 15.39 -3.85
N PHE A 183 2.64 16.25 -4.06
CA PHE A 183 2.44 17.66 -4.30
C PHE A 183 1.61 17.90 -5.58
N LEU A 184 1.99 17.27 -6.71
CA LEU A 184 1.28 17.39 -7.98
C LEU A 184 -0.14 16.79 -7.94
N ASP A 185 -0.36 15.76 -7.14
CA ASP A 185 -1.67 15.14 -6.96
C ASP A 185 -2.64 16.02 -6.14
N GLY A 186 -2.26 17.25 -5.73
CA GLY A 186 -3.12 18.17 -4.97
C GLY A 186 -3.12 17.91 -3.45
N ARG A 187 -2.30 16.97 -2.98
CA ARG A 187 -2.21 16.54 -1.56
C ARG A 187 -1.10 17.24 -0.78
N ARG A 188 -0.71 18.44 -1.23
CA ARG A 188 0.38 19.26 -0.65
C ARG A 188 0.23 19.59 0.83
N TYR A 189 -1.00 19.68 1.35
CA TYR A 189 -1.26 19.96 2.76
C TYR A 189 -0.70 18.88 3.70
N LEU A 190 -0.55 17.63 3.21
CA LEU A 190 0.04 16.53 3.97
C LEU A 190 1.54 16.69 4.20
N LEU A 191 2.19 17.58 3.45
CA LEU A 191 3.61 17.90 3.54
C LEU A 191 3.88 19.19 4.33
N ALA A 192 2.83 19.95 4.69
CA ALA A 192 2.94 21.36 5.07
C ALA A 192 3.71 21.64 6.38
N ASP A 193 3.99 20.63 7.20
CA ASP A 193 4.70 20.78 8.48
C ASP A 193 5.72 19.64 8.73
N LYS A 194 6.16 18.97 7.66
CA LYS A 194 7.11 17.85 7.74
C LYS A 194 8.55 18.36 7.72
N ASN A 195 9.43 17.70 8.48
CA ASN A 195 10.87 17.95 8.50
C ASN A 195 11.64 16.65 8.24
N SER A 196 12.75 16.76 7.50
CA SER A 196 13.62 15.66 7.06
C SER A 196 15.03 15.83 7.61
N ASN A 197 15.73 14.72 7.85
CA ASN A 197 17.16 14.75 8.15
C ASN A 197 18.02 14.84 6.86
N ASP A 198 17.43 14.52 5.70
CA ASP A 198 18.05 14.71 4.40
C ASP A 198 17.94 16.16 3.93
N ASN A 199 19.08 16.79 3.67
CA ASN A 199 19.14 18.20 3.30
C ASN A 199 18.43 18.49 1.96
N ALA A 200 18.48 17.57 1.00
CA ALA A 200 17.83 17.77 -0.30
C ALA A 200 16.29 17.72 -0.15
N THR A 201 15.80 16.82 0.69
CA THR A 201 14.38 16.68 0.98
C THR A 201 13.84 17.84 1.81
N GLN A 202 14.60 18.32 2.82
CA GLN A 202 14.21 19.52 3.56
C GLN A 202 14.12 20.76 2.66
N GLN A 203 15.08 20.95 1.75
CA GLN A 203 15.04 22.04 0.77
C GLN A 203 13.80 21.96 -0.16
N PHE A 204 13.41 20.75 -0.54
CA PHE A 204 12.19 20.53 -1.31
C PHE A 204 10.94 20.93 -0.51
N LEU A 205 10.82 20.47 0.74
CA LEU A 205 9.70 20.78 1.64
C LEU A 205 9.57 22.28 1.89
N ASP A 206 10.68 22.98 2.18
CA ASP A 206 10.71 24.43 2.37
C ASP A 206 10.28 25.23 1.11
N GLY A 207 10.48 24.63 -0.07
CA GLY A 207 10.13 25.21 -1.36
C GLY A 207 8.66 25.08 -1.75
N LEU A 208 7.91 24.18 -1.12
CA LEU A 208 6.54 23.84 -1.51
C LEU A 208 5.57 25.03 -1.53
N PRO A 209 5.53 25.91 -0.51
CA PRO A 209 4.59 27.04 -0.50
C PRO A 209 4.84 28.01 -1.66
N LYS A 210 6.13 28.24 -1.99
CA LYS A 210 6.52 29.12 -3.09
C LYS A 210 6.15 28.52 -4.44
N TYR A 211 6.39 27.23 -4.62
CA TYR A 211 6.06 26.53 -5.86
C TYR A 211 4.56 26.48 -6.09
N GLN A 212 3.80 26.30 -5.01
CA GLN A 212 2.35 26.28 -5.06
C GLN A 212 1.76 27.58 -5.59
N VAL A 213 2.07 28.68 -4.92
CA VAL A 213 1.49 29.99 -5.24
C VAL A 213 1.97 30.52 -6.59
N LYS A 214 3.23 30.23 -6.96
CA LYS A 214 3.85 30.79 -8.18
C LYS A 214 3.69 29.94 -9.43
N LYS A 215 3.25 28.69 -9.33
CA LYS A 215 3.06 27.83 -10.51
C LYS A 215 1.65 27.28 -10.57
N ILE A 216 1.29 26.40 -9.64
CA ILE A 216 0.02 25.67 -9.72
C ILE A 216 -1.18 26.63 -9.70
N ASP A 217 -1.22 27.57 -8.73
CA ASP A 217 -2.35 28.51 -8.63
C ASP A 217 -2.44 29.42 -9.88
N LEU A 218 -1.30 29.83 -10.44
CA LEU A 218 -1.26 30.65 -11.66
C LEU A 218 -1.64 29.85 -12.92
N ILE A 219 -1.28 28.57 -13.00
CA ILE A 219 -1.68 27.68 -14.10
C ILE A 219 -3.20 27.52 -14.09
N HIS A 220 -3.79 27.23 -12.93
CA HIS A 220 -5.25 27.08 -12.81
C HIS A 220 -5.98 28.38 -13.10
N LYS A 221 -5.44 29.52 -12.62
CA LYS A 221 -5.98 30.83 -12.94
C LYS A 221 -5.92 31.17 -14.43
N ALA A 222 -4.77 30.95 -15.08
CA ALA A 222 -4.64 31.16 -16.53
C ALA A 222 -5.59 30.25 -17.33
N ALA A 223 -5.79 29.01 -16.86
CA ALA A 223 -6.76 28.10 -17.46
C ALA A 223 -8.21 28.58 -17.28
N GLU A 224 -8.56 29.13 -16.11
CA GLU A 224 -9.87 29.73 -15.83
C GLU A 224 -10.13 30.97 -16.70
N GLU A 225 -9.12 31.83 -16.87
CA GLU A 225 -9.19 33.07 -17.64
C GLU A 225 -9.07 32.82 -19.17
N GLY A 226 -8.68 31.62 -19.58
CA GLY A 226 -8.47 31.25 -20.98
C GLY A 226 -7.23 31.87 -21.60
N ASP A 227 -6.26 32.31 -20.79
CA ASP A 227 -5.00 32.89 -21.25
C ASP A 227 -4.01 31.78 -21.63
N ILE A 228 -4.07 31.38 -22.90
CA ILE A 228 -3.26 30.29 -23.46
C ILE A 228 -1.77 30.65 -23.46
N ASP A 229 -1.42 31.92 -23.70
CA ASP A 229 -0.03 32.37 -23.76
C ASP A 229 0.61 32.26 -22.37
N GLN A 230 -0.11 32.68 -21.33
CA GLN A 230 0.31 32.52 -19.95
C GLN A 230 0.37 31.04 -19.53
N LEU A 231 -0.59 30.22 -19.96
CA LEU A 231 -0.60 28.79 -19.68
C LEU A 231 0.65 28.09 -20.28
N MET A 232 0.98 28.40 -21.53
CA MET A 232 2.16 27.85 -22.21
C MET A 232 3.49 28.30 -21.57
N MET A 233 3.55 29.53 -21.03
CA MET A 233 4.72 29.98 -20.29
C MET A 233 4.88 29.29 -18.93
N LEU A 234 3.77 28.98 -18.24
CA LEU A 234 3.79 28.41 -16.90
C LEU A 234 3.99 26.89 -16.89
N ILE A 235 3.48 26.17 -17.91
CA ILE A 235 3.69 24.73 -18.10
C ILE A 235 5.04 24.51 -18.80
N ASP A 236 6.11 24.82 -18.09
CA ASP A 236 7.50 24.64 -18.57
C ASP A 236 7.96 23.17 -18.56
N THR A 237 7.21 22.31 -17.87
CA THR A 237 7.48 20.88 -17.72
C THR A 237 6.19 20.09 -17.82
N GLU A 238 6.22 18.94 -18.48
CA GLU A 238 5.04 18.08 -18.70
C GLU A 238 4.34 17.73 -17.38
N LYS A 239 5.09 17.55 -16.31
CA LYS A 239 4.57 17.23 -14.97
C LYS A 239 3.63 18.29 -14.39
N LEU A 240 3.76 19.55 -14.80
CA LEU A 240 2.89 20.63 -14.33
C LEU A 240 1.51 20.59 -14.98
N SER A 241 1.39 19.98 -16.16
CA SER A 241 0.11 19.84 -16.86
C SER A 241 -0.88 18.93 -16.12
N ILE A 242 -0.38 18.02 -15.27
CA ILE A 242 -1.18 17.10 -14.46
C ILE A 242 -1.39 17.59 -13.02
N ALA A 243 -0.87 18.77 -12.68
CA ALA A 243 -0.96 19.31 -11.33
C ALA A 243 -2.42 19.64 -10.97
N ARG A 244 -2.89 19.09 -9.85
CA ARG A 244 -4.25 19.26 -9.36
C ARG A 244 -4.33 20.40 -8.34
N ASP A 245 -5.48 21.07 -8.30
CA ASP A 245 -5.74 22.06 -7.26
C ASP A 245 -5.88 21.36 -5.90
N ARG A 246 -5.81 22.15 -4.82
CA ARG A 246 -6.06 21.70 -3.47
C ARG A 246 -7.46 21.10 -3.36
N PHE A 247 -7.54 19.90 -2.79
CA PHE A 247 -8.79 19.32 -2.30
C PHE A 247 -9.29 20.04 -1.04
#